data_AF-A0A0J8BHH0-F1
#
_entry.id   AF-A0A0J8BHH0-F1
#
_cell.length_a   1.000
_cell.length_b   1.000
_cell.length_c   1.000
_cell.angle_alpha   90.00
_cell.angle_beta   90.00
_cell.angle_gamma   90.00
#
_symmetry.space_group_name_H-M   'P 1'
#
loop_
_entity.id
_entity.type
_entity.pdbx_description
1 polymer ?
#
loop_
_entity_poly.entity_id
_entity_poly.type
_entity_poly.pdbx_seq_one_letter_code
_entity_poly.pdbx_strand_id
1 'polypeptide(L)'
;KGFLHSGDLGRLDEHGFYHIVGRIKELIITAGGENIAPVPVESAIKTQCPGLAHIVMIGDKKKYNVVLVTLKSKINSDGTPSQELEGDALSVNPSVHTVKDAMNDAVWKKYITDGIAAVNANAVSNASKVQKFR
;
A
#
# COMPACT_ATOMS: atom_id res chain seq x y z
N LYS A 1 26.60 16.47 23.92
CA LYS A 1 25.26 16.33 23.28
C LYS A 1 25.51 15.78 21.88
N GLY A 2 25.18 14.53 21.59
CA GLY A 2 25.73 13.87 20.39
C GLY A 2 24.98 12.64 19.93
N PHE A 3 23.65 12.67 19.99
CA PHE A 3 22.84 11.60 19.39
C PHE A 3 22.59 11.92 17.91
N LEU A 4 22.79 10.93 17.05
CA LEU A 4 22.41 11.01 15.65
C LEU A 4 20.90 10.88 15.52
N HIS A 5 20.25 11.92 15.02
CA HIS A 5 18.83 11.89 14.71
C HIS A 5 18.62 11.20 13.35
N SER A 6 18.43 9.87 13.35
CA SER A 6 18.17 9.08 12.13
C SER A 6 16.89 9.52 11.40
N GLY A 7 15.93 10.06 12.15
CA GLY A 7 14.62 10.40 11.64
C GLY A 7 13.71 9.19 11.48
N ASP A 8 14.11 8.03 12.02
CA ASP A 8 13.29 6.82 12.05
C ASP A 8 12.56 6.71 13.38
N LEU A 9 11.31 6.27 13.32
CA LEU A 9 10.46 6.05 14.48
C LEU A 9 10.54 4.58 14.89
N GLY A 10 10.94 4.35 16.15
CA GLY A 10 11.01 3.02 16.75
C GLY A 10 9.86 2.76 17.73
N ARG A 11 9.38 1.52 17.78
CA ARG A 11 8.53 1.02 18.87
C ARG A 11 9.33 0.02 19.70
N LEU A 12 9.34 0.20 21.02
CA LEU A 12 9.89 -0.76 21.97
C LEU A 12 8.81 -1.77 22.34
N ASP A 13 9.14 -3.06 22.34
CA ASP A 13 8.27 -4.13 22.83
C ASP A 13 8.57 -4.52 24.29
N GLU A 14 7.74 -5.41 24.84
CA GLU A 14 7.84 -5.87 26.24
C GLU A 14 9.12 -6.69 26.53
N HIS A 15 9.79 -7.17 25.48
CA HIS A 15 11.03 -7.94 25.57
C HIS A 15 12.28 -7.10 25.36
N GLY A 16 12.14 -5.78 25.16
CA GLY A 16 13.25 -4.86 25.00
C GLY A 16 13.78 -4.73 23.56
N PHE A 17 13.06 -5.25 22.55
CA PHE A 17 13.44 -5.09 21.14
C PHE A 17 12.80 -3.85 20.52
N TYR A 18 13.55 -3.18 19.65
CA TYR A 18 13.08 -2.04 18.87
C TYR A 18 12.66 -2.46 17.46
N HIS A 19 11.48 -2.01 17.03
CA HIS A 19 10.93 -2.22 15.70
C HIS A 19 10.83 -0.89 14.97
N ILE A 20 11.35 -0.81 13.74
CA ILE A 20 11.20 0.37 12.89
C ILE A 20 9.75 0.43 12.40
N VAL A 21 9.06 1.52 12.71
CA VAL A 21 7.64 1.72 12.37
C VAL A 21 7.50 2.61 11.14
N GLY A 22 8.45 3.51 10.89
CA GLY A 22 8.46 4.39 9.73
C GLY A 22 9.40 5.57 9.90
N ARG A 23 9.38 6.52 8.97
CA ARG A 23 10.18 7.76 9.07
C ARG A 23 9.32 8.92 9.57
N ILE A 24 9.90 9.77 10.43
CA ILE A 24 9.23 10.95 11.00
C ILE A 24 8.69 11.88 9.90
N LYS A 25 9.37 11.98 8.75
CA LYS A 25 8.96 12.82 7.62
C LYS A 25 7.92 12.19 6.69
N GLU A 26 7.63 10.91 6.84
CA GLU A 26 6.70 10.15 5.98
C GLU A 26 5.40 9.78 6.70
N LEU A 27 5.19 10.31 7.91
CA LEU A 27 3.94 10.11 8.64
C LEU A 27 2.81 10.89 7.99
N ILE A 28 1.70 10.22 7.78
CA ILE A 28 0.42 10.82 7.41
C ILE A 28 -0.23 11.34 8.68
N ILE A 29 -0.51 12.64 8.72
CA ILE A 29 -1.28 13.24 9.82
C ILE A 29 -2.70 13.46 9.31
N THR A 30 -3.64 12.65 9.77
CA THR A 30 -5.04 12.77 9.32
C THR A 30 -5.67 14.08 9.79
N ALA A 31 -6.83 14.43 9.21
CA ALA A 31 -7.59 15.61 9.67
C ALA A 31 -8.01 15.53 11.15
N GLY A 32 -8.04 14.34 11.74
CA GLY A 32 -8.30 14.12 13.17
C GLY A 32 -7.05 14.21 14.07
N GLY A 33 -5.87 14.47 13.50
CA GLY A 33 -4.61 14.57 14.24
C GLY A 33 -3.94 13.23 14.57
N GLU A 34 -4.49 12.10 14.09
CA GLU A 34 -3.83 10.80 14.22
C GLU A 34 -2.65 10.67 13.26
N ASN A 35 -1.51 10.18 13.79
CA ASN A 35 -0.29 9.92 13.04
C ASN A 35 -0.29 8.47 12.54
N ILE A 36 -0.10 8.29 11.24
CA ILE A 36 -0.14 6.98 10.59
C ILE A 36 1.17 6.79 9.81
N ALA A 37 1.82 5.65 10.04
CA ALA A 37 2.90 5.20 9.18
C ALA A 37 2.30 4.45 7.98
N PRO A 38 2.55 4.90 6.74
CA PRO A 38 1.95 4.28 5.55
C PRO A 38 2.58 2.92 5.19
N VAL A 39 3.90 2.79 5.37
CA VAL A 39 4.69 1.62 4.94
C VAL A 39 4.15 0.28 5.46
N PRO A 40 3.77 0.12 6.75
CA PRO A 40 3.18 -1.13 7.22
C PRO A 40 1.86 -1.49 6.51
N VAL A 41 1.02 -0.49 6.22
CA VAL A 41 -0.27 -0.69 5.54
C VAL A 41 -0.02 -1.06 4.07
N GLU A 42 0.85 -0.34 3.39
CA GLU A 42 1.23 -0.62 1.99
C GLU A 42 1.83 -2.03 1.83
N SER A 43 2.74 -2.42 2.72
CA SER A 43 3.35 -3.76 2.71
C SER A 43 2.34 -4.86 3.00
N ALA A 44 1.40 -4.63 3.92
CA ALA A 44 0.33 -5.58 4.20
C ALA A 44 -0.58 -5.77 2.98
N ILE A 45 -0.96 -4.69 2.29
CA ILE A 45 -1.74 -4.76 1.03
C ILE A 45 -0.95 -5.51 -0.03
N LYS A 46 0.35 -5.25 -0.18
CA LYS A 46 1.21 -5.93 -1.17
C LYS A 46 1.28 -7.43 -0.92
N THR A 47 1.30 -7.84 0.34
CA THR A 47 1.32 -9.25 0.73
C THR A 47 -0.01 -9.95 0.42
N GLN A 48 -1.14 -9.26 0.64
CA GLN A 48 -2.47 -9.79 0.31
C GLN A 48 -2.74 -9.79 -1.21
N CYS A 49 -2.15 -8.83 -1.93
CA CYS A 49 -2.39 -8.62 -3.35
C CYS A 49 -1.09 -8.73 -4.18
N PRO A 50 -0.51 -9.94 -4.36
CA PRO A 50 0.75 -10.12 -5.10
C PRO A 50 0.71 -9.67 -6.56
N GLY A 51 -0.47 -9.57 -7.19
CA GLY A 51 -0.65 -8.98 -8.53
C GLY A 51 -0.38 -7.46 -8.63
N LEU A 52 -0.21 -6.76 -7.50
CA LEU A 52 0.13 -5.34 -7.47
C LEU A 52 1.66 -5.13 -7.45
N ALA A 53 2.15 -4.12 -8.16
CA ALA A 53 3.56 -3.76 -8.21
C ALA A 53 3.95 -2.77 -7.10
N HIS A 54 3.27 -1.62 -7.08
CA HIS A 54 3.49 -0.55 -6.10
C HIS A 54 2.15 -0.12 -5.49
N ILE A 55 2.18 0.20 -4.20
CA ILE A 55 1.04 0.72 -3.44
C ILE A 55 1.55 1.93 -2.68
N VAL A 56 0.87 3.06 -2.83
CA VAL A 56 1.22 4.32 -2.16
C VAL A 56 0.00 4.85 -1.44
N MET A 57 0.10 5.00 -0.13
CA MET A 57 -0.96 5.51 0.71
C MET A 57 -0.96 7.04 0.71
N ILE A 58 -2.14 7.62 0.60
CA ILE A 58 -2.36 9.05 0.50
C ILE A 58 -3.51 9.43 1.43
N GLY A 59 -3.26 10.37 2.33
CA GLY A 59 -4.32 10.91 3.18
C GLY A 59 -3.90 11.99 4.15
N ASP A 60 -2.76 12.65 3.89
CA ASP A 60 -2.31 13.76 4.74
C ASP A 60 -3.35 14.87 4.80
N LYS A 61 -3.73 15.24 6.03
CA LYS A 61 -4.78 16.20 6.37
C LYS A 61 -6.15 15.86 5.75
N LYS A 62 -6.40 14.59 5.43
CA LYS A 62 -7.70 14.10 4.92
C LYS A 62 -8.48 13.36 5.99
N LYS A 63 -9.79 13.23 5.77
CA LYS A 63 -10.72 12.50 6.65
C LYS A 63 -10.56 10.98 6.56
N TYR A 64 -10.00 10.48 5.46
CA TYR A 64 -9.79 9.08 5.20
C TYR A 64 -8.58 8.91 4.29
N ASN A 65 -7.97 7.73 4.35
CA ASN A 65 -6.86 7.37 3.50
C ASN A 65 -7.34 6.66 2.23
N VAL A 66 -6.62 6.92 1.15
CA VAL A 66 -6.75 6.21 -0.12
C VAL A 66 -5.40 5.62 -0.50
N VAL A 67 -5.40 4.64 -1.39
CA VAL A 67 -4.16 4.10 -1.96
C VAL A 67 -4.15 4.29 -3.47
N LEU A 68 -3.00 4.69 -4.01
CA LEU A 68 -2.70 4.61 -5.43
C LEU A 68 -1.98 3.29 -5.66
N VAL A 69 -2.49 2.48 -6.59
CA VAL A 69 -1.92 1.16 -6.88
C VAL A 69 -1.50 1.06 -8.34
N THR A 70 -0.43 0.32 -8.58
CA THR A 70 -0.01 -0.07 -9.92
C THR A 70 -0.02 -1.59 -10.04
N LEU A 71 -0.38 -2.09 -11.22
CA LEU A 71 -0.40 -3.52 -11.50
C LEU A 71 0.99 -3.98 -11.94
N LYS A 72 1.32 -5.26 -11.73
CA LYS A 72 2.53 -5.84 -12.33
C LYS A 72 2.35 -5.90 -13.83
N SER A 73 3.16 -5.11 -14.54
CA SER A 73 3.23 -5.10 -15.99
C SER A 73 4.66 -5.34 -16.46
N LYS A 74 4.78 -5.85 -17.68
CA LYS A 74 6.06 -6.10 -18.32
C LYS A 74 6.79 -4.79 -18.54
N ILE A 75 8.11 -4.81 -18.39
CA ILE A 75 8.96 -3.64 -18.64
C ILE A 75 9.47 -3.72 -20.08
N ASN A 76 9.33 -2.62 -20.82
CA ASN A 76 9.88 -2.48 -22.16
C ASN A 76 11.42 -2.36 -22.11
N SER A 77 12.09 -2.57 -23.24
CA SER A 77 13.55 -2.47 -23.33
C SER A 77 14.12 -1.08 -22.98
N ASP A 78 13.27 -0.04 -22.99
CA ASP A 78 13.60 1.34 -22.60
C ASP A 78 13.38 1.65 -21.11
N GLY A 79 12.95 0.65 -20.31
CA GLY A 79 12.66 0.80 -18.88
C GLY A 79 11.27 1.34 -18.58
N THR A 80 10.44 1.62 -19.59
CA THR A 80 9.05 2.06 -19.37
C THR A 80 8.13 0.88 -19.07
N PRO A 81 7.09 1.06 -18.21
CA PRO A 81 6.09 0.03 -18.01
C PRO A 81 5.24 -0.13 -19.28
N SER A 82 5.16 -1.36 -19.78
CA SER A 82 4.28 -1.72 -20.88
C SER A 82 2.82 -1.81 -20.40
N GLN A 83 1.92 -1.98 -21.37
CA GLN A 83 0.49 -2.20 -21.12
C GLN A 83 0.16 -3.67 -20.83
N GLU A 84 1.11 -4.59 -20.99
CA GLU A 84 0.90 -6.03 -20.81
C GLU A 84 1.14 -6.43 -19.36
N LEU A 85 0.22 -7.21 -18.79
CA LEU A 85 0.34 -7.74 -17.43
C LEU A 85 1.36 -8.89 -17.37
N GLU A 86 2.00 -9.03 -16.21
CA GLU A 86 3.07 -10.00 -15.99
C GLU A 86 2.91 -10.73 -14.64
N GLY A 87 3.38 -11.99 -14.59
CA GLY A 87 3.56 -12.74 -13.35
C GLY A 87 2.25 -12.95 -12.60
N ASP A 88 2.25 -12.64 -11.30
CA ASP A 88 1.08 -12.82 -10.43
C ASP A 88 -0.15 -12.03 -10.88
N ALA A 89 0.02 -10.97 -11.67
CA ALA A 89 -1.12 -10.22 -12.22
C ALA A 89 -1.98 -11.08 -13.14
N LEU A 90 -1.37 -11.96 -13.95
CA LEU A 90 -2.11 -12.85 -14.86
C LEU A 90 -2.95 -13.89 -14.10
N SER A 91 -2.61 -14.18 -12.84
CA SER A 91 -3.34 -15.12 -11.99
C SER A 91 -4.64 -14.53 -11.42
N VAL A 92 -4.81 -13.21 -11.43
CA VAL A 92 -6.00 -12.53 -10.89
C VAL A 92 -7.20 -12.72 -11.83
N ASN A 93 -6.99 -12.52 -13.13
CA ASN A 93 -8.00 -12.77 -14.16
C ASN A 93 -7.30 -13.20 -15.47
N PRO A 94 -7.31 -14.52 -15.80
CA PRO A 94 -6.64 -15.04 -16.99
C PRO A 94 -7.16 -14.48 -18.32
N SER A 95 -8.37 -13.92 -18.34
CA SER A 95 -8.97 -13.33 -19.55
C SER A 95 -8.50 -11.91 -19.83
N VAL A 96 -7.78 -11.29 -18.88
CA VAL A 96 -7.33 -9.91 -18.96
C VAL A 96 -5.82 -9.88 -19.03
N HIS A 97 -5.30 -9.38 -20.16
CA HIS A 97 -3.86 -9.33 -20.41
C HIS A 97 -3.28 -7.91 -20.40
N THR A 98 -4.14 -6.87 -20.38
CA THR A 98 -3.70 -5.49 -20.41
C THR A 98 -4.08 -4.71 -19.15
N VAL A 99 -3.25 -3.72 -18.80
CA VAL A 99 -3.50 -2.81 -17.66
C VAL A 99 -4.82 -2.04 -17.85
N LYS A 100 -5.11 -1.56 -19.06
CA LYS A 100 -6.34 -0.79 -19.35
C LYS A 100 -7.61 -1.59 -19.11
N ASP A 101 -7.60 -2.86 -19.50
CA ASP A 101 -8.74 -3.75 -19.31
C ASP A 101 -8.89 -4.09 -17.81
N ALA A 102 -7.77 -4.38 -17.13
CA ALA A 102 -7.75 -4.65 -15.70
C ALA A 102 -8.27 -3.50 -14.83
N MET A 103 -8.00 -2.24 -15.22
CA MET A 103 -8.53 -1.08 -14.51
C MET A 103 -10.06 -1.02 -14.49
N ASN A 104 -10.71 -1.55 -15.53
CA ASN A 104 -12.17 -1.52 -15.65
C ASN A 104 -12.84 -2.82 -15.23
N ASP A 105 -12.08 -3.92 -15.17
CA ASP A 105 -12.54 -5.25 -14.85
C ASP A 105 -13.09 -5.39 -13.41
N ALA A 106 -14.20 -6.11 -13.29
CA ALA A 106 -14.88 -6.30 -12.00
C ALA A 106 -14.13 -7.27 -11.08
N VAL A 107 -13.45 -8.29 -11.65
CA VAL A 107 -12.67 -9.27 -10.87
C VAL A 107 -11.47 -8.58 -10.24
N TRP A 108 -10.76 -7.75 -11.00
CA TRP A 108 -9.66 -6.92 -10.50
C TRP A 108 -10.09 -5.96 -9.40
N LYS A 109 -11.21 -5.24 -9.58
CA LYS A 109 -11.74 -4.34 -8.54
C LYS A 109 -12.11 -5.09 -7.27
N LYS A 110 -12.72 -6.27 -7.40
CA LYS A 110 -13.08 -7.11 -6.26
C LYS A 110 -11.83 -7.62 -5.54
N TYR A 111 -10.84 -8.13 -6.29
CA TYR A 111 -9.57 -8.61 -5.75
C TYR A 111 -8.86 -7.55 -4.90
N ILE A 112 -8.73 -6.31 -5.40
CA ILE A 112 -8.10 -5.21 -4.66
C ILE A 112 -8.94 -4.82 -3.44
N THR A 113 -10.28 -4.74 -3.61
CA THR A 113 -11.19 -4.38 -2.50
C THR A 113 -11.13 -5.40 -1.37
N ASP A 114 -11.13 -6.69 -1.68
CA ASP A 114 -11.06 -7.78 -0.71
C ASP A 114 -9.71 -7.77 0.03
N GLY A 115 -8.60 -7.55 -0.69
CA GLY A 115 -7.28 -7.43 -0.08
C GLY A 115 -7.18 -6.21 0.86
N ILE A 116 -7.72 -5.06 0.47
CA ILE A 116 -7.81 -3.88 1.34
C ILE A 116 -8.70 -4.17 2.56
N ALA A 117 -9.83 -4.85 2.37
CA ALA A 117 -10.72 -5.21 3.47
C ALA A 117 -10.04 -6.15 4.49
N ALA A 118 -9.26 -7.12 4.01
CA ALA A 118 -8.49 -8.03 4.86
C ALA A 118 -7.42 -7.29 5.69
N VAL A 119 -6.73 -6.31 5.08
CA VAL A 119 -5.77 -5.47 5.81
C VAL A 119 -6.49 -4.56 6.82
N ASN A 120 -7.61 -3.95 6.42
CA ASN A 120 -8.40 -3.08 7.29
C ASN A 120 -8.98 -3.80 8.51
N ALA A 121 -9.26 -5.10 8.41
CA ALA A 121 -9.73 -5.92 9.53
C ALA A 121 -8.67 -6.02 10.65
N ASN A 122 -7.39 -5.89 10.29
CA ASN A 122 -6.25 -5.94 11.21
C ASN A 122 -5.67 -4.53 11.52
N ALA A 123 -6.35 -3.46 11.10
CA ALA A 123 -5.86 -2.10 11.29
C ALA A 123 -5.90 -1.68 12.76
N VAL A 124 -4.83 -1.01 13.22
CA VAL A 124 -4.68 -0.53 14.60
C VAL A 124 -5.72 0.52 14.98
N SER A 125 -6.14 1.36 14.03
CA SER A 125 -7.19 2.37 14.25
C SER A 125 -8.06 2.56 13.01
N ASN A 126 -9.23 3.17 13.19
CA ASN A 126 -10.10 3.54 12.07
C ASN A 126 -9.43 4.54 11.13
N ALA A 127 -8.59 5.43 11.65
CA ALA A 127 -7.84 6.35 10.81
C ALA A 127 -6.83 5.60 9.94
N SER A 128 -6.25 4.50 10.41
CA SER A 128 -5.29 3.69 9.63
C SER A 128 -5.93 2.92 8.46
N LYS A 129 -7.27 2.86 8.39
CA LYS A 129 -7.97 2.13 7.33
C LYS A 129 -7.92 2.87 6.00
N VAL A 130 -7.78 2.09 4.94
CA VAL A 130 -7.86 2.56 3.55
C VAL A 130 -9.28 2.41 3.05
N GLN A 131 -9.91 3.49 2.60
CA GLN A 131 -11.31 3.46 2.17
C GLN A 131 -11.50 3.34 0.66
N LYS A 132 -10.51 3.80 -0.13
CA LYS A 132 -10.60 3.82 -1.58
C LYS A 132 -9.24 3.52 -2.19
N PHE A 133 -9.26 3.02 -3.42
CA PHE A 133 -8.07 2.88 -4.24
C PHE A 133 -8.27 3.53 -5.60
N ARG A 134 -7.17 3.84 -6.27
CA ARG A 134 -7.14 4.29 -7.65
C ARG A 134 -5.99 3.67 -8.41
#